data_AF-A0A1I2W072-F1
#
_entry.id   AF-A0A1I2W072-F1
#
_cell.length_a   1.000
_cell.length_b   1.000
_cell.length_c   1.000
_cell.angle_alpha   90.00
_cell.angle_beta   90.00
_cell.angle_gamma   90.00
#
_symmetry.space_group_name_H-M   'P 1'
#
loop_
_entity.id
_entity.type
_entity.pdbx_description
1 polymer ?
#
loop_
_entity_poly.entity_id
_entity_poly.type
_entity_poly.pdbx_seq_one_letter_code
_entity_poly.pdbx_strand_id
1 'polypeptide(L)'
;MPRSFVPNPDLDPLGASADQSADAGTRELWGFRRVLARKLHAPGAFDSDITLVNRPLNDYWLKPYIGQEAEALCEARQLSLSLLYWMQTEAPRPDGGTGFPGLRIRPDVTGTTDGMAKAA
;
A
#
# COMPACT_ATOMS: atom_id res chain seq x y z
N MET A 1 -15.37 12.91 -7.78
CA MET A 1 -14.92 12.85 -6.37
C MET A 1 -13.41 13.06 -6.33
N PRO A 2 -12.89 13.77 -5.32
CA PRO A 2 -11.43 13.95 -5.14
C PRO A 2 -10.74 12.61 -4.87
N ARG A 3 -9.47 12.49 -5.27
CA ARG A 3 -8.63 11.36 -4.85
C ARG A 3 -8.44 11.45 -3.34
N SER A 4 -8.73 10.36 -2.63
CA SER A 4 -8.56 10.29 -1.18
C SER A 4 -7.66 9.11 -0.84
N PHE A 5 -6.97 9.23 0.29
CA PHE A 5 -6.15 8.17 0.85
C PHE A 5 -6.66 7.89 2.26
N VAL A 6 -7.43 6.80 2.39
CA VAL A 6 -8.10 6.41 3.64
C VAL A 6 -7.71 4.97 3.97
N PRO A 7 -6.60 4.74 4.68
CA PRO A 7 -6.06 3.40 4.91
C PRO A 7 -6.98 2.45 5.71
N ASN A 8 -7.84 3.00 6.56
CA ASN A 8 -8.78 2.25 7.40
C ASN A 8 -10.18 2.85 7.26
N PRO A 9 -10.86 2.66 6.12
CA PRO A 9 -12.16 3.29 5.88
C PRO A 9 -13.23 2.70 6.82
N ASP A 10 -14.19 3.54 7.23
CA ASP A 10 -15.32 3.12 8.05
C ASP A 10 -16.51 2.59 7.20
N LEU A 11 -16.26 2.27 5.93
CA LEU A 11 -17.27 1.81 4.99
C LEU A 11 -17.58 0.31 5.16
N ASP A 12 -18.75 -0.12 4.68
CA ASP A 12 -19.06 -1.55 4.51
C ASP A 12 -18.17 -2.13 3.39
N PRO A 13 -17.31 -3.12 3.67
CA PRO A 13 -16.47 -3.73 2.64
C PRO A 13 -17.27 -4.41 1.51
N LEU A 14 -18.50 -4.87 1.78
CA LEU A 14 -19.36 -5.54 0.79
C LEU A 14 -20.16 -4.56 -0.07
N GLY A 15 -20.25 -3.30 0.36
CA GLY A 15 -20.88 -2.23 -0.42
C GLY A 15 -19.98 -1.67 -1.54
N ALA A 16 -18.71 -2.07 -1.59
CA ALA A 16 -17.78 -1.63 -2.61
C ALA A 16 -17.97 -2.45 -3.91
N SER A 17 -18.23 -1.77 -5.02
CA SER A 17 -18.19 -2.40 -6.35
C SER A 17 -16.74 -2.58 -6.78
N ALA A 18 -16.35 -3.82 -7.09
CA ALA A 18 -15.05 -4.17 -7.65
C ALA A 18 -15.07 -4.25 -9.19
N ASP A 19 -16.10 -3.69 -9.84
CA ASP A 19 -16.21 -3.67 -11.30
C ASP A 19 -15.24 -2.66 -11.93
N GLN A 20 -14.08 -3.16 -12.36
CA GLN A 20 -13.03 -2.35 -12.96
C GLN A 20 -13.38 -1.82 -14.36
N SER A 21 -14.42 -2.36 -15.00
CA SER A 21 -14.95 -1.82 -16.26
C SER A 21 -15.73 -0.52 -16.01
N ALA A 22 -16.35 -0.39 -14.84
CA ALA A 22 -17.11 0.78 -14.42
C ALA A 22 -16.25 1.82 -13.67
N ASP A 23 -15.27 1.38 -12.87
CA ASP A 23 -14.27 2.22 -12.22
C ASP A 23 -12.89 1.58 -12.25
N ALA A 24 -11.96 2.18 -13.01
CA ALA A 24 -10.59 1.69 -13.15
C ALA A 24 -9.76 1.67 -11.83
N GLY A 25 -10.35 2.04 -10.67
CA GLY A 25 -9.70 1.94 -9.36
C GLY A 25 -8.64 3.01 -9.12
N THR A 26 -8.61 4.06 -9.95
CA THR A 26 -7.56 5.11 -9.92
C THR A 26 -7.76 6.16 -8.82
N ARG A 27 -8.84 6.04 -8.04
CA ARG A 27 -9.31 7.07 -7.10
C ARG A 27 -8.96 6.80 -5.65
N GLU A 28 -8.99 5.53 -5.24
CA GLU A 28 -8.72 5.07 -3.89
C GLU A 28 -7.87 3.78 -4.00
N LEU A 29 -6.55 3.96 -4.01
CA LEU A 29 -5.61 2.89 -4.33
C LEU A 29 -5.41 1.90 -3.16
N TRP A 30 -5.88 2.24 -1.96
CA TRP A 30 -5.75 1.36 -0.79
C TRP A 30 -6.74 0.20 -0.84
N GLY A 31 -8.00 0.50 -1.12
CA GLY A 31 -9.09 -0.45 -1.34
C GLY A 31 -8.87 -1.30 -2.59
N PHE A 32 -8.30 -0.71 -3.65
CA PHE A 32 -8.03 -1.40 -4.91
C PHE A 32 -7.14 -2.65 -4.74
N ARG A 33 -6.12 -2.60 -3.87
CA ARG A 33 -5.22 -3.74 -3.56
C ARG A 33 -5.34 -4.25 -2.13
N ARG A 34 -6.48 -3.99 -1.49
CA ARG A 34 -6.75 -4.45 -0.13
C ARG A 34 -6.87 -5.98 -0.14
N VAL A 35 -6.00 -6.62 0.61
CA VAL A 35 -5.98 -8.08 0.79
C VAL A 35 -6.71 -8.52 2.06
N LEU A 36 -6.95 -7.60 2.99
CA LEU A 36 -7.72 -7.84 4.20
C LEU A 36 -8.55 -6.61 4.57
N ALA A 37 -9.85 -6.80 4.75
CA ALA A 37 -10.76 -5.79 5.32
C ALA A 37 -11.15 -6.23 6.73
N ARG A 38 -10.75 -5.48 7.76
CA ARG A 38 -10.91 -5.88 9.16
C ARG A 38 -12.37 -6.11 9.55
N LYS A 39 -13.30 -5.38 8.91
CA LYS A 39 -14.75 -5.47 9.13
C LYS A 39 -15.40 -6.75 8.59
N LEU A 40 -14.69 -7.56 7.81
CA LEU A 40 -15.16 -8.90 7.40
C LEU A 40 -14.84 -9.99 8.44
N HIS A 41 -14.18 -9.63 9.54
CA HIS A 41 -13.78 -10.55 10.59
C HIS A 41 -14.44 -10.18 11.93
N ALA A 42 -14.35 -11.10 12.90
CA ALA A 42 -14.83 -10.84 14.25
C ALA A 42 -14.17 -9.58 14.85
N PRO A 43 -14.92 -8.77 15.62
CA PRO A 43 -14.34 -7.59 16.28
C PRO A 43 -13.10 -7.95 17.09
N GLY A 44 -11.99 -7.23 16.85
CA GLY A 44 -10.70 -7.46 17.52
C GLY A 44 -9.81 -8.51 16.88
N ALA A 45 -10.24 -9.21 15.82
CA ALA A 45 -9.37 -10.16 15.11
C ALA A 45 -8.23 -9.48 14.34
N PHE A 46 -8.48 -8.27 13.82
CA PHE A 46 -7.49 -7.46 13.13
C PHE A 46 -7.65 -5.98 13.51
N ASP A 47 -6.55 -5.31 13.83
CA ASP A 47 -6.55 -3.89 14.22
C ASP A 47 -6.79 -2.95 13.03
N SER A 48 -6.41 -3.38 11.82
CA SER A 48 -6.44 -2.56 10.60
C SER A 48 -6.72 -3.37 9.35
N ASP A 49 -7.11 -2.69 8.28
CA ASP A 49 -7.07 -3.24 6.93
C ASP A 49 -5.60 -3.47 6.51
N ILE A 50 -5.39 -4.36 5.53
CA ILE A 50 -4.08 -4.66 4.94
C ILE A 50 -4.17 -4.51 3.43
N THR A 51 -3.23 -3.79 2.84
CA THR A 51 -3.14 -3.61 1.39
C THR A 51 -1.75 -3.95 0.88
N LEU A 52 -1.67 -4.38 -0.39
CA LEU A 52 -0.40 -4.46 -1.11
C LEU A 52 -0.13 -3.15 -1.84
N VAL A 53 0.94 -2.45 -1.44
CA VAL A 53 1.35 -1.19 -2.05
C VAL A 53 2.24 -1.47 -3.25
N ASN A 54 1.70 -1.24 -4.44
CA ASN A 54 2.48 -1.05 -5.66
C ASN A 54 1.79 0.11 -6.42
N ARG A 55 2.54 1.17 -6.68
CA ARG A 55 2.07 2.41 -7.31
C ARG A 55 3.18 2.92 -8.23
N PRO A 56 2.85 3.78 -9.21
CA PRO A 56 3.86 4.43 -10.02
C PRO A 56 4.99 5.13 -9.23
N LEU A 57 4.72 5.54 -7.99
CA LEU A 57 5.71 6.15 -7.11
C LEU A 57 6.79 5.18 -6.59
N ASN A 58 6.56 3.87 -6.60
CA ASN A 58 7.57 2.87 -6.25
C ASN A 58 7.93 1.91 -7.39
N ASP A 59 7.61 2.29 -8.63
CA ASP A 59 8.11 1.59 -9.82
C ASP A 59 9.57 2.00 -10.05
N TYR A 60 10.51 1.09 -9.79
CA TYR A 60 11.93 1.34 -9.96
C TYR A 60 12.37 1.09 -11.42
N TRP A 61 12.98 2.09 -12.04
CA TRP A 61 13.41 2.05 -13.45
C TRP A 61 14.81 2.63 -13.71
N LEU A 62 15.59 2.94 -12.66
CA LEU A 62 16.88 3.63 -12.82
C LEU A 62 18.00 2.70 -13.33
N LYS A 63 17.91 1.40 -13.04
CA LYS A 63 18.87 0.39 -13.50
C LYS A 63 18.15 -0.83 -14.07
N PRO A 64 18.72 -1.50 -15.09
CA PRO A 64 18.22 -2.79 -15.54
C PRO A 64 18.39 -3.82 -14.44
N TYR A 65 17.47 -4.78 -14.36
CA TYR A 65 17.64 -5.91 -13.45
C TYR A 65 18.77 -6.85 -13.93
N ILE A 66 18.74 -7.22 -15.21
CA ILE A 66 19.69 -8.17 -15.79
C ILE A 66 21.09 -7.57 -15.84
N GLY A 67 22.05 -8.22 -15.17
CA GLY A 67 23.45 -7.80 -15.09
C GLY A 67 23.75 -6.74 -14.03
N GLN A 68 22.74 -6.27 -13.28
CA GLN A 68 22.89 -5.33 -12.15
C GLN A 68 21.94 -5.68 -11.00
N GLU A 69 21.64 -6.97 -10.81
CA GLU A 69 20.57 -7.48 -9.96
C GLU A 69 20.69 -6.96 -8.52
N ALA A 70 21.87 -7.09 -7.92
CA ALA A 70 22.10 -6.70 -6.53
C ALA A 70 21.85 -5.20 -6.27
N GLU A 71 22.34 -4.34 -7.17
CA GLU A 71 22.17 -2.89 -7.07
C GLU A 71 20.73 -2.48 -7.36
N ALA A 72 20.14 -3.00 -8.43
CA ALA A 72 18.76 -2.71 -8.82
C ALA A 72 17.76 -3.12 -7.73
N LEU A 73 17.94 -4.31 -7.12
CA LEU A 73 17.09 -4.77 -6.00
C LEU A 73 17.27 -3.90 -4.75
N CYS A 74 18.51 -3.48 -4.44
CA CYS A 74 18.77 -2.61 -3.31
C CYS A 74 18.08 -1.25 -3.48
N GLU A 75 18.25 -0.62 -4.64
CA GLU A 75 17.67 0.69 -4.93
C GLU A 75 16.13 0.63 -5.05
N ALA A 76 15.57 -0.42 -5.63
CA ALA A 76 14.12 -0.63 -5.67
C ALA A 76 13.51 -0.78 -4.26
N ARG A 77 14.22 -1.48 -3.36
CA ARG A 77 13.83 -1.56 -1.94
C ARG A 77 13.88 -0.19 -1.28
N GLN A 78 14.94 0.58 -1.49
CA GLN A 78 15.07 1.93 -0.93
C GLN A 78 14.00 2.88 -1.45
N LEU A 79 13.61 2.79 -2.72
CA LEU A 79 12.50 3.56 -3.29
C LEU A 79 11.18 3.24 -2.58
N SER A 80 10.89 1.96 -2.37
CA SER A 80 9.68 1.53 -1.64
C SER A 80 9.67 2.00 -0.18
N LEU A 81 10.81 1.94 0.51
CA LEU A 81 10.95 2.46 1.87
C LEU A 81 10.82 3.98 1.94
N SER A 82 11.38 4.70 0.96
CA SER A 82 11.26 6.16 0.84
C SER A 82 9.81 6.59 0.64
N LEU A 83 9.07 5.85 -0.21
CA LEU A 83 7.64 6.08 -0.39
C LEU A 83 6.87 5.84 0.91
N LEU A 84 7.16 4.76 1.65
CA LEU A 84 6.53 4.52 2.94
C LEU A 84 6.82 5.64 3.93
N TYR A 85 8.08 6.06 4.04
CA TYR A 85 8.49 7.13 4.93
C TYR A 85 7.72 8.41 4.61
N TRP A 86 7.68 8.82 3.35
CA TRP A 86 6.87 9.96 2.90
C TRP A 86 5.38 9.79 3.26
N MET A 87 4.81 8.59 3.10
CA MET A 87 3.43 8.34 3.53
C MET A 87 3.24 8.48 5.04
N GLN A 88 4.23 8.12 5.85
CA GLN A 88 4.17 8.21 7.30
C GLN A 88 4.31 9.66 7.80
N THR A 89 5.05 10.52 7.09
CA THR A 89 5.44 11.85 7.59
C THR A 89 4.75 13.01 6.85
N GLU A 90 4.60 12.91 5.54
CA GLU A 90 4.35 14.08 4.67
C GLU A 90 3.12 13.94 3.77
N ALA A 91 2.61 12.73 3.54
CA ALA A 91 1.45 12.53 2.69
C ALA A 91 0.24 13.36 3.16
N PRO A 92 -0.44 14.10 2.28
CA PRO A 92 -1.55 14.95 2.66
C PRO A 92 -2.72 14.12 3.20
N ARG A 93 -3.32 14.59 4.29
CA ARG A 93 -4.50 13.99 4.91
C ARG A 93 -5.78 14.76 4.57
N PRO A 94 -6.94 14.09 4.48
CA PRO A 94 -8.22 14.75 4.23
C PRO A 94 -8.62 15.79 5.28
N ASP A 95 -8.10 15.67 6.50
CA ASP A 95 -8.34 16.62 7.61
C ASP A 95 -7.43 17.86 7.56
N GLY A 96 -6.63 18.02 6.49
CA GLY A 96 -5.68 19.11 6.31
C GLY A 96 -4.33 18.88 6.98
N GLY A 97 -4.13 17.75 7.68
CA GLY A 97 -2.84 17.36 8.22
C GLY A 97 -1.92 16.68 7.20
N THR A 98 -0.77 16.21 7.68
CA THR A 98 0.19 15.39 6.92
C THR A 98 0.51 14.10 7.66
N GLY A 99 0.98 13.11 6.91
CA GLY A 99 1.54 11.86 7.41
C GLY A 99 0.52 10.88 7.98
N PHE A 100 0.80 9.60 7.81
CA PHE A 100 0.06 8.48 8.39
C PHE A 100 1.00 7.65 9.27
N PRO A 101 1.35 8.11 10.48
CA PRO A 101 2.37 7.47 11.32
C PRO A 101 1.99 6.04 11.75
N GLY A 102 0.69 5.69 11.71
CA GLY A 102 0.22 4.33 11.98
C GLY A 102 0.43 3.33 10.84
N LEU A 103 0.89 3.76 9.66
CA LEU A 103 1.24 2.83 8.59
C LEU A 103 2.43 1.97 9.00
N ARG A 104 2.29 0.66 8.81
CA ARG A 104 3.28 -0.32 9.23
C ARG A 104 3.42 -1.41 8.18
N ILE A 105 4.67 -1.80 7.91
CA ILE A 105 4.98 -2.96 7.07
C ILE A 105 4.55 -4.25 7.80
N ARG A 106 4.11 -5.26 7.04
CA ARG A 106 3.69 -6.57 7.55
C ARG A 106 4.58 -7.71 7.05
N PRO A 107 5.80 -7.88 7.59
CA PRO A 107 6.68 -9.03 7.32
C PRO A 107 5.98 -10.39 7.49
N ASP A 108 5.10 -10.46 8.48
CA ASP A 108 4.31 -11.63 8.83
C ASP A 108 3.26 -12.01 7.76
N VAL A 109 2.83 -11.05 6.93
CA VAL A 109 1.89 -11.29 5.83
C VAL A 109 2.62 -11.68 4.56
N THR A 110 3.72 -11.01 4.23
CA THR A 110 4.52 -11.32 3.04
C THR A 110 5.40 -12.56 3.23
N GLY A 111 5.70 -12.94 4.47
CA GLY A 111 6.66 -14.00 4.79
C GLY A 111 8.11 -13.63 4.45
N THR A 112 8.44 -12.33 4.48
CA THR A 112 9.78 -11.77 4.23
C THR A 112 10.20 -10.93 5.42
N THR A 113 11.48 -10.89 5.78
CA THR A 113 11.95 -10.17 6.98
C THR A 113 11.79 -8.65 6.89
N ASP A 114 11.85 -8.10 5.68
CA ASP A 114 11.73 -6.67 5.39
C ASP A 114 10.30 -6.27 4.99
N GLY A 115 9.38 -7.24 4.89
CA GLY A 115 8.01 -7.07 4.44
C GLY A 115 7.85 -6.61 3.00
N MET A 116 8.91 -6.70 2.19
CA MET A 116 8.84 -6.48 0.75
C MET A 116 8.22 -7.69 0.05
N ALA A 117 7.78 -7.51 -1.19
CA ALA A 117 7.37 -8.62 -2.03
C ALA A 117 8.51 -9.64 -2.17
N LYS A 118 8.18 -10.93 -2.24
CA LYS A 118 9.15 -11.99 -2.47
C LYS A 118 9.82 -11.78 -3.83
N ALA A 119 11.15 -11.71 -3.85
CA ALA A 119 11.96 -11.84 -5.05
C ALA A 119 12.54 -13.26 -5.09
N ALA A 120 12.74 -13.80 -6.30
CA ALA A 120 13.23 -15.16 -6.54
C ALA A 120 14.68 -15.36 -6.11
#